data_AF-A0A7V8WCD7-F1
#
_entry.id   AF-A0A7V8WCD7-F1
#
_cell.length_a   1.000
_cell.length_b   1.000
_cell.length_c   1.000
_cell.angle_alpha   90.00
_cell.angle_beta   90.00
_cell.angle_gamma   90.00
#
_symmetry.space_group_name_H-M   'P 1'
#
loop_
_entity.id
_entity.type
_entity.pdbx_description
1 polymer ?
#
loop_
_entity_poly.entity_id
_entity_poly.type
_entity_poly.pdbx_seq_one_letter_code
_entity_poly.pdbx_strand_id
1 'polypeptide(L)' 'MNRYTESGEHSDERQEAVGRLDAAVGEQERLTERHEAARGTAGELSSDADRREAGEQVAAREAWVKWLDRGY' A
#
# COMPACT_ATOMS: atom_id res chain seq x y z
N MET A 1 0.14 -21.61 -31.75
CA MET A 1 1.37 -21.03 -31.18
C MET A 1 0.93 -20.07 -30.07
N ASN A 2 1.27 -20.42 -28.82
CA ASN A 2 1.24 -19.69 -27.54
C ASN A 2 0.15 -18.66 -27.20
N ARG A 3 -0.80 -19.10 -26.35
CA ARG A 3 -1.62 -18.28 -25.43
C ARG A 3 -1.21 -18.52 -23.96
N TYR A 4 0.06 -18.85 -23.72
CA TYR A 4 0.59 -19.29 -22.42
C TYR A 4 1.29 -18.18 -21.60
N THR A 5 1.41 -16.96 -22.13
CA THR A 5 2.15 -15.85 -21.49
C THR A 5 1.28 -14.91 -20.66
N GLU A 6 0.01 -14.67 -21.04
CA GLU A 6 -0.86 -13.71 -20.33
C GLU A 6 -1.15 -14.13 -18.87
N SER A 7 -1.31 -15.43 -18.59
CA SER A 7 -1.54 -15.89 -17.19
C SER A 7 -0.30 -15.84 -16.30
N GLY A 8 0.91 -15.80 -16.88
CA GLY A 8 2.16 -15.69 -16.11
C GLY A 8 2.48 -14.24 -15.73
N GLU A 9 2.34 -13.32 -16.69
CA GLU A 9 2.63 -11.89 -16.51
C GLU A 9 1.68 -11.22 -15.50
N HIS A 10 0.38 -11.55 -15.55
CA HIS A 10 -0.57 -11.05 -14.55
C HIS A 10 -0.32 -11.62 -13.15
N SER A 11 0.23 -12.83 -13.04
CA SER A 11 0.59 -13.42 -11.75
C SER A 11 1.83 -12.75 -11.14
N ASP A 12 2.79 -12.34 -11.96
CA ASP A 12 4.00 -11.63 -11.52
C ASP A 12 3.69 -10.18 -11.15
N GLU A 13 2.91 -9.46 -11.97
CA GLU A 13 2.45 -8.10 -11.67
C GLU A 13 1.59 -8.08 -10.39
N ARG A 14 0.71 -9.08 -10.21
CA ARG A 14 -0.08 -9.24 -8.99
C ARG A 14 0.80 -9.46 -7.76
N GLN A 15 1.81 -10.34 -7.85
CA GLN A 15 2.73 -10.58 -6.75
C GLN A 15 3.51 -9.32 -6.37
N GLU A 16 3.95 -8.55 -7.36
CA GLU A 16 4.61 -7.26 -7.11
C GLU A 16 3.65 -6.26 -6.46
N ALA A 17 2.40 -6.15 -6.94
CA ALA A 17 1.40 -5.27 -6.39
C ALA A 17 1.06 -5.62 -4.93
N VAL A 18 0.96 -6.90 -4.60
CA VAL A 18 0.78 -7.38 -3.22
C VAL A 18 2.00 -7.04 -2.36
N GLY A 19 3.23 -7.28 -2.84
CA GLY A 19 4.44 -6.92 -2.09
C GLY A 19 4.54 -5.41 -1.82
N ARG A 20 4.13 -4.57 -2.77
CA ARG A 20 4.05 -3.12 -2.60
C ARG A 20 2.96 -2.69 -1.62
N LEU A 21 1.83 -3.42 -1.59
CA LEU A 21 0.77 -3.20 -0.61
C LEU A 21 1.24 -3.53 0.80
N ASP A 22 1.86 -4.70 1.00
CA ASP A 22 2.40 -5.12 2.30
C ASP A 22 3.42 -4.12 2.84
N ALA A 23 4.32 -3.63 1.99
CA ALA A 23 5.28 -2.59 2.36
C ALA A 23 4.60 -1.27 2.78
N ALA A 24 3.52 -0.87 2.09
CA ALA A 24 2.78 0.33 2.43
C ALA A 24 1.99 0.18 3.74
N VAL A 25 1.43 -1.01 4.01
CA VAL A 25 0.77 -1.31 5.29
C VAL A 25 1.79 -1.24 6.43
N GLY A 26 2.96 -1.86 6.30
CA GLY A 26 4.00 -1.78 7.33
C GLY A 26 4.47 -0.35 7.60
N GLU A 27 4.56 0.50 6.57
CA GLU A 27 4.90 1.91 6.75
C GLU A 27 3.76 2.71 7.41
N GLN A 28 2.50 2.43 7.07
CA GLN A 28 1.34 3.04 7.73
C GLN A 28 1.29 2.68 9.22
N GLU A 29 1.57 1.43 9.58
CA GLU A 29 1.66 0.98 10.98
C GLU A 29 2.75 1.75 11.73
N ARG A 30 3.97 1.81 11.17
CA ARG A 30 5.10 2.56 11.75
C ARG A 30 4.79 4.04 11.95
N LEU A 31 4.13 4.67 10.98
CA LEU A 31 3.74 6.08 11.07
C LEU A 31 2.57 6.30 12.05
N THR A 32 1.70 5.32 12.21
CA THR A 32 0.65 5.33 13.22
C THR A 32 1.26 5.29 14.62
N GLU A 33 2.20 4.39 14.88
CA GLU A 33 2.94 4.33 16.15
C GLU A 33 3.68 5.65 16.43
N ARG A 34 4.32 6.23 15.40
CA ARG A 34 4.99 7.53 15.51
C ARG A 34 4.02 8.65 15.84
N HIS A 35 2.84 8.67 15.23
CA HIS A 35 1.81 9.66 15.55
C HIS A 35 1.34 9.51 17.00
N GLU A 36 1.04 8.29 17.45
CA GLU A 36 0.65 8.01 18.83
C GLU A 36 1.72 8.51 19.83
N ALA A 37 3.00 8.29 19.53
CA ALA A 37 4.11 8.80 20.35
C ALA A 37 4.26 10.34 20.32
N ALA A 38 3.81 10.98 19.24
CA ALA A 38 3.89 12.44 19.06
C ALA A 38 2.66 13.19 19.61
N ARG A 39 1.61 12.49 20.05
CA ARG A 39 0.39 13.11 20.61
C ARG A 39 0.73 14.04 21.78
N GLY A 40 0.19 15.25 21.74
CA GLY A 40 0.44 16.29 22.75
C GLY A 40 1.82 16.96 22.62
N THR A 41 2.63 16.62 21.62
CA THR A 41 3.90 17.29 21.32
C THR A 41 3.73 18.25 20.13
N ALA A 42 4.72 19.13 19.93
CA ALA A 42 4.75 20.00 18.75
C ALA A 42 4.79 19.25 17.40
N GLY A 43 5.15 17.95 17.40
CA GLY A 43 5.20 17.09 16.21
C GLY A 43 3.89 16.36 15.90
N GLU A 44 2.82 16.56 16.65
CA GLU A 44 1.54 15.84 16.44
C GLU A 44 0.97 16.11 15.04
N LEU A 45 0.97 17.37 14.60
CA LEU A 45 0.38 17.74 13.32
C LEU A 45 1.15 17.16 12.11
N SER A 46 2.49 17.18 12.16
CA SER A 46 3.29 16.61 11.07
C SER A 46 3.17 15.08 11.04
N SER A 47 3.21 14.43 12.19
CA SER A 47 3.03 12.97 12.26
C SER A 47 1.61 12.52 11.85
N ASP A 48 0.57 13.31 12.11
CA ASP A 48 -0.79 13.03 11.63
C ASP A 48 -0.88 13.17 10.10
N ALA A 49 -0.23 14.19 9.52
CA ALA A 49 -0.17 14.35 8.07
C ALA A 49 0.55 13.15 7.40
N ASP A 50 1.73 12.77 7.91
CA ASP A 50 2.48 11.60 7.43
C ASP A 50 1.61 10.32 7.49
N ARG A 51 0.90 10.12 8.61
CA ARG A 51 0.01 8.95 8.80
C ARG A 51 -1.14 8.92 7.79
N ARG A 52 -1.75 10.08 7.50
CA ARG A 52 -2.85 10.17 6.54
C ARG A 52 -2.39 9.89 5.11
N GLU A 53 -1.25 10.45 4.72
CA GLU A 53 -0.65 10.19 3.41
C GLU A 53 -0.37 8.69 3.24
N ALA A 54 0.20 8.03 4.26
CA ALA A 54 0.41 6.59 4.22
C ALA A 54 -0.90 5.79 4.07
N GLY A 55 -1.98 6.24 4.72
CA GLY A 55 -3.31 5.66 4.54
C GLY A 55 -3.84 5.78 3.11
N GLU A 56 -3.64 6.93 2.45
CA GLU A 56 -4.01 7.12 1.04
C GLU A 56 -3.19 6.19 0.12
N GLN A 57 -1.90 6.03 0.41
CA GLN A 57 -1.01 5.14 -0.33
C GLN A 57 -1.41 3.67 -0.22
N VAL A 58 -1.87 3.22 0.96
CA VAL A 58 -2.43 1.87 1.17
C VAL A 58 -3.72 1.71 0.37
N ALA A 59 -4.66 2.65 0.50
CA ALA A 59 -5.93 2.58 -0.22
C ALA A 59 -5.75 2.51 -1.75
N ALA A 60 -4.82 3.30 -2.29
CA ALA A 60 -4.49 3.28 -3.72
C ALA A 60 -3.90 1.92 -4.16
N ARG A 61 -3.01 1.33 -3.36
CA ARG A 61 -2.40 0.01 -3.66
C ARG A 61 -3.40 -1.13 -3.54
N GLU A 62 -4.27 -1.10 -2.55
CA GLU A 62 -5.37 -2.07 -2.45
C GLU A 62 -6.29 -2.00 -3.67
N ALA A 63 -6.64 -0.79 -4.12
CA ALA A 63 -7.47 -0.60 -5.29
C ALA A 63 -6.80 -1.17 -6.56
N TRP A 64 -5.48 -0.99 -6.68
CA TRP A 64 -4.71 -1.57 -7.78
C TRP A 64 -4.68 -3.10 -7.73
N VAL A 65 -4.41 -3.72 -6.58
CA VAL A 65 -4.48 -5.18 -6.42
C VAL A 65 -5.87 -5.71 -6.77
N LYS A 66 -6.94 -5.06 -6.29
CA LYS A 66 -8.34 -5.41 -6.61
C LYS A 66 -8.66 -5.26 -8.09
N TRP A 67 -8.02 -4.31 -8.78
CA TRP A 67 -8.16 -4.13 -10.22
C TRP A 67 -7.48 -5.27 -10.99
N LEU A 68 -6.26 -5.66 -10.59
CA LEU A 68 -5.54 -6.81 -11.16
C LEU A 68 -6.29 -8.13 -10.93
N ASP A 69 -6.86 -8.33 -9.73
CA ASP A 69 -7.66 -9.53 -9.40
C ASP A 69 -8.92 -9.68 -10.27
N ARG A 70 -9.40 -8.58 -10.86
CA ARG A 70 -10.57 -8.61 -11.77
C ARG A 70 -10.20 -8.90 -13.22
N GLY A 71 -8.92 -8.89 -13.58
CA GLY A 71 -8.44 -9.25 -14.93
C GLY A 71 -8.93 -8.33 -16.05
N TYR A 72 -8.97 -7.02 -15.82
CA TYR A 72 -9.33 -6.02 -16.83
C TYR A 72 -8.20 -5.75 -17.83
#